data_AF-A0A4V5NYP1-F1
#
_entry.id   AF-A0A4V5NYP1-F1
#
_cell.length_a   1.000
_cell.length_b   1.000
_cell.length_c   1.000
_cell.angle_alpha   90.00
_cell.angle_beta   90.00
_cell.angle_gamma   90.00
#
_symmetry.space_group_name_H-M   'P 1'
#
loop_
_entity.id
_entity.type
_entity.pdbx_description
1 polymer ?
#
loop_
_entity_poly.entity_id
_entity_poly.type
_entity_poly.pdbx_seq_one_letter_code
_entity_poly.pdbx_strand_id
1 'polypeptide(L)' 'MEPFEIELTGVLFTVQPQENGNFKIFDGANYLGEIEPIINDDTSVKWVTADLMGADFANQLGELIEEKEM' A
#
# COMPACT_ATOMS: atom_id res chain seq x y z
N MET A 1 0.05 0.26 13.95
CA MET A 1 -1.13 0.92 13.37
C MET A 1 -2.22 -0.14 13.23
N GLU A 2 -3.48 0.24 13.40
CA GLU A 2 -4.61 -0.67 13.19
C GLU A 2 -4.85 -0.85 11.68
N PRO A 3 -5.45 -1.97 11.24
CA PRO A 3 -5.88 -2.12 9.86
C PRO A 3 -6.93 -1.06 9.48
N PHE A 4 -6.91 -0.62 8.23
CA PHE A 4 -7.84 0.37 7.70
C PHE A 4 -8.23 0.06 6.25
N GLU A 5 -9.23 0.76 5.73
CA GLU A 5 -9.69 0.60 4.35
C GLU A 5 -9.31 1.80 3.49
N ILE A 6 -8.93 1.53 2.25
CA ILE A 6 -8.73 2.51 1.18
C ILE A 6 -9.61 2.15 -0.01
N GLU A 7 -10.02 3.16 -0.77
CA GLU A 7 -10.80 2.98 -2.00
C GLU A 7 -9.95 3.38 -3.20
N LEU A 8 -9.79 2.47 -4.17
CA LEU A 8 -9.13 2.75 -5.44
C LEU A 8 -10.07 2.35 -6.58
N THR A 9 -10.48 3.32 -7.40
CA THR A 9 -11.37 3.12 -8.55
C THR A 9 -12.72 2.44 -8.23
N GLY A 10 -13.27 2.69 -7.04
CA GLY A 10 -14.53 2.09 -6.59
C GLY A 10 -14.40 0.68 -5.97
N VAL A 11 -13.17 0.20 -5.77
CA VAL A 11 -12.88 -1.05 -5.08
C VAL A 11 -12.29 -0.73 -3.71
N LEU A 12 -12.82 -1.36 -2.66
CA LEU A 12 -12.31 -1.24 -1.30
C LEU A 12 -11.22 -2.29 -1.04
N PHE A 13 -10.08 -1.83 -0.56
CA PHE A 13 -8.97 -2.66 -0.14
C PHE A 13 -8.75 -2.51 1.35
N THR A 14 -8.46 -3.61 2.03
CA THR A 14 -8.02 -3.60 3.42
C THR A 14 -6.50 -3.51 3.44
N VAL A 15 -6.00 -2.51 4.14
CA VAL A 15 -4.58 -2.28 4.41
C VAL A 15 -4.28 -2.73 5.82
N GLN A 16 -3.29 -3.61 5.94
CA GLN A 16 -2.79 -4.07 7.23
C GLN A 16 -1.34 -3.63 7.40
N PRO A 17 -1.09 -2.60 8.21
CA PRO A 17 0.26 -2.16 8.55
C PRO A 17 1.06 -3.28 9.25
N GLN A 18 2.33 -3.39 8.93
CA GLN A 18 3.27 -4.35 9.52
C GLN A 18 4.29 -3.63 10.41
N GLU A 19 4.92 -4.37 11.33
CA GLU A 19 5.90 -3.79 12.27
C GLU A 19 7.17 -3.25 11.59
N ASN A 20 7.49 -3.74 10.39
CA ASN A 20 8.65 -3.31 9.59
C ASN A 20 8.39 -2.03 8.76
N GLY A 21 7.19 -1.46 8.81
CA GLY A 21 6.79 -0.31 8.00
C GLY A 21 6.21 -0.67 6.62
N ASN A 22 6.02 -1.96 6.34
CA ASN A 22 5.36 -2.42 5.12
C ASN A 22 3.85 -2.54 5.33
N PHE A 23 3.12 -2.70 4.23
CA PHE A 23 1.67 -2.77 4.24
C PHE A 23 1.19 -3.97 3.42
N LYS A 24 0.43 -4.85 4.07
CA LYS A 24 -0.25 -5.95 3.38
C LYS A 24 -1.59 -5.47 2.85
N ILE A 25 -1.88 -5.81 1.61
CA ILE A 25 -3.08 -5.37 0.88
C ILE A 25 -3.98 -6.57 0.63
N PHE A 26 -5.27 -6.40 0.92
CA PHE A 26 -6.29 -7.40 0.71
C PHE A 26 -7.48 -6.84 -0.08
N ASP A 27 -8.06 -7.66 -0.94
CA ASP A 27 -9.40 -7.46 -1.52
C ASP A 27 -10.37 -8.44 -0.83
N GLY A 28 -11.09 -7.93 0.16
CA GLY A 28 -11.87 -8.74 1.09
C GLY A 28 -10.99 -9.74 1.85
N ALA A 29 -11.18 -11.04 1.59
CA ALA A 29 -10.38 -12.11 2.19
C ALA A 29 -9.15 -12.52 1.35
N ASN A 30 -8.99 -11.95 0.15
CA ASN A 30 -7.93 -12.33 -0.77
C ASN A 30 -6.70 -11.45 -0.53
N TYR A 31 -5.58 -12.08 -0.18
CA TYR A 31 -4.29 -11.40 -0.12
C TYR A 31 -3.79 -11.07 -1.53
N LEU A 32 -3.48 -9.80 -1.78
CA LEU A 32 -2.96 -9.32 -3.07
C LEU A 32 -1.45 -9.19 -3.08
N GLY A 33 -0.87 -8.77 -1.96
CA GLY A 33 0.56 -8.57 -1.84
C GLY A 33 0.92 -7.61 -0.72
N GLU A 34 2.23 -7.43 -0.54
CA GLU A 34 2.84 -6.48 0.37
C GLU A 34 3.50 -5.37 -0.42
N ILE A 35 3.32 -4.13 0.04
CA ILE A 35 3.98 -2.95 -0.51
C ILE A 35 4.85 -2.29 0.55
N GLU A 36 5.95 -1.69 0.11
CA GLU A 36 6.89 -0.96 0.97
C GLU A 36 7.23 0.41 0.37
N PRO A 37 7.37 1.45 1.22
CA PRO A 37 7.82 2.75 0.77
C PRO A 37 9.34 2.77 0.61
N ILE A 38 9.81 3.16 -0.59
CA ILE A 38 11.20 3.49 -0.87
C ILE A 38 11.31 5.01 -0.98
N ILE A 39 12.05 5.62 -0.06
CA ILE A 39 12.36 7.04 -0.12
C ILE A 39 13.52 7.24 -1.09
N ASN A 40 13.26 7.90 -2.23
CA ASN A 40 14.29 8.34 -3.17
C ASN A 40 14.57 9.83 -2.93
N ASP A 41 15.83 10.14 -2.62
CA ASP A 41 16.40 11.49 -2.45
C ASP A 41 15.45 12.48 -1.75
N ASP A 42 15.32 12.37 -0.42
CA ASP A 42 14.70 13.29 0.57
C ASP A 42 13.33 13.93 0.25
N THR A 43 12.71 13.65 -0.91
CA THR A 43 11.57 14.42 -1.44
C THR A 43 10.53 13.57 -2.15
N SER A 44 10.83 12.31 -2.49
CA SER A 44 9.88 11.44 -3.17
C SER A 44 9.78 10.07 -2.50
N VAL A 45 8.56 9.63 -2.22
CA VAL A 45 8.26 8.26 -1.82
C VAL A 45 7.84 7.50 -3.07
N LYS A 46 8.51 6.40 -3.35
CA LYS A 46 8.13 5.43 -4.38
C LYS A 46 7.69 4.16 -3.69
N TRP A 47 6.51 3.68 -4.02
CA TRP A 47 6.03 2.42 -3.46
C TRP A 47 6.37 1.27 -4.40
N VAL A 48 6.88 0.20 -3.80
CA VAL A 48 7.26 -1.01 -4.53
C VAL A 48 6.65 -2.23 -3.86
N THR A 49 6.67 -3.34 -4.59
CA THR A 49 6.17 -4.63 -4.14
C THR A 49 7.11 -5.71 -4.65
N ALA A 50 7.35 -6.72 -3.81
CA ALA A 50 8.07 -7.93 -4.20
C ALA A 50 7.13 -9.02 -4.76
N ASP A 51 5.82 -8.82 -4.63
CA ASP A 51 4.78 -9.76 -5.05
C ASP A 51 4.42 -9.57 -6.54
N LEU A 52 3.54 -10.43 -7.07
CA LEU A 52 3.00 -10.36 -8.43
C LEU A 52 1.98 -9.22 -8.61
N MET A 53 2.24 -8.09 -7.94
CA MET A 53 1.46 -6.87 -8.01
C MET A 53 2.15 -5.90 -8.99
N GLY A 54 1.37 -5.28 -9.88
CA GLY A 54 1.93 -4.32 -10.84
C GLY A 54 2.52 -3.10 -10.13
N ALA A 55 3.69 -2.62 -10.57
CA ALA A 55 4.37 -1.50 -9.94
C ALA A 55 3.52 -0.22 -9.91
N ASP A 56 2.77 0.07 -10.99
CA ASP A 56 1.87 1.23 -11.03
C ASP A 56 0.73 1.11 -10.01
N PHE A 57 0.19 -0.10 -9.85
CA PHE A 57 -0.87 -0.37 -8.87
C PHE A 57 -0.35 -0.25 -7.43
N ALA A 58 0.86 -0.76 -7.15
CA ALA A 58 1.51 -0.58 -5.86
C ALA A 58 1.75 0.91 -5.54
N ASN A 59 2.12 1.73 -6.53
CA ASN A 59 2.25 3.18 -6.36
C ASN A 59 0.92 3.86 -6.03
N GLN A 60 -0.15 3.54 -6.76
CA GLN A 60 -1.48 4.10 -6.48
C GLN A 60 -1.98 3.74 -5.08
N LEU A 61 -1.81 2.48 -4.65
CA LEU A 61 -2.19 2.05 -3.30
C LEU A 61 -1.37 2.76 -2.23
N GLY A 62 -0.08 2.90 -2.46
CA GLY A 62 0.85 3.57 -1.54
C GLY A 62 0.54 5.06 -1.36
N GLU A 63 0.26 5.77 -2.46
CA GLU A 63 -0.18 7.19 -2.40
C GLU A 63 -1.45 7.33 -1.55
N LEU A 64 -2.44 6.45 -1.70
CA LEU A 64 -3.65 6.45 -0.89
C LEU A 64 -3.39 6.13 0.59
N ILE A 65 -2.44 5.25 0.88
CA ILE A 65 -2.02 4.94 2.26
C ILE A 65 -1.36 6.16 2.89
N GLU A 66 -0.48 6.84 2.16
CA GLU A 66 0.20 8.04 2.60
C GLU A 66 -0.80 9.18 2.88
N GLU A 67 -1.78 9.39 2.00
CA GLU A 67 -2.86 10.37 2.21
C GLU A 67 -3.75 10.05 3.43
N LYS A 68 -3.86 8.77 3.80
CA LYS A 68 -4.73 8.33 4.90
C LYS A 68 -4.06 8.42 6.27
N GLU A 69 -2.75 8.19 6.32
CA GLU A 69 -1.96 8.15 7.55
C GLU A 69 -1.26 9.48 7.88
N MET A 70 -1.23 10.46 6.96
CA MET A 70 -0.86 11.86 7.24
C MET A 70 -2.01 12.67 7.86
#